data_AF-A0ABD6SA96-F1
#
_entry.id   AF-A0ABD6SA96-F1
#
_cell.length_a   1.000
_cell.length_b   1.000
_cell.length_c   1.000
_cell.angle_alpha   90.00
_cell.angle_beta   90.00
_cell.angle_gamma   90.00
#
_symmetry.space_group_name_H-M   'P 1'
#
loop_
_entity.id
_entity.type
_entity.pdbx_description
1 polymer ?
#
loop_
_entity_poly.entity_id
_entity_poly.type
_entity_poly.pdbx_seq_one_letter_code
_entity_poly.pdbx_strand_id
1 'polypeptide(L)'
;MVLKRSYQTLLLFTSVLLFVMSFLIPLNQASAEVINRERYQMDWAYSPQYGKDVRTELLKNASGQIAYCLVYGLKSPNGEDLPEAGKTDDVSYRVLMNGYPQKTPESLGVSNWKEAHYATQLALWNALGQISVDELQFKNAAVEKATKNIIHAANQSQDTQDVWMNVIPTDKQ
;
A
#
# COMPACT_ATOMS: atom_id res chain seq x y z
N MET A 1 -34.06 -43.73 -25.06
CA MET A 1 -35.09 -42.67 -25.02
C MET A 1 -34.63 -41.55 -25.94
N VAL A 2 -35.18 -41.45 -27.15
CA VAL A 2 -34.77 -40.45 -28.15
C VAL A 2 -35.43 -39.13 -27.79
N LEU A 3 -34.62 -38.13 -27.40
CA LEU A 3 -35.11 -36.81 -27.07
C LEU A 3 -35.77 -36.19 -28.33
N LYS A 4 -37.03 -35.74 -28.22
CA LYS A 4 -37.75 -35.12 -29.34
C LYS A 4 -36.89 -34.00 -29.94
N ARG A 5 -36.77 -33.96 -31.27
CA ARG A 5 -35.89 -33.04 -32.03
C ARG A 5 -36.02 -31.57 -31.61
N SER A 6 -37.22 -31.16 -31.18
CA SER A 6 -37.51 -29.82 -30.63
C SER A 6 -36.75 -29.50 -29.33
N TYR A 7 -36.56 -30.48 -28.45
CA TYR A 7 -35.80 -30.31 -27.21
C TYR A 7 -34.29 -30.33 -27.47
N GLN A 8 -33.83 -31.09 -28.48
CA GLN A 8 -32.42 -31.05 -28.90
C GLN A 8 -32.06 -29.67 -29.48
N THR A 9 -32.93 -29.09 -30.31
CA THR A 9 -32.73 -27.72 -30.83
C THR A 9 -32.81 -26.67 -29.73
N LEU A 10 -33.71 -26.83 -28.75
CA LEU A 10 -33.81 -25.92 -27.60
C LEU A 10 -32.54 -25.96 -26.75
N LEU A 11 -32.04 -27.16 -26.44
CA LEU A 11 -30.82 -27.36 -25.64
C LEU A 11 -29.58 -26.77 -26.33
N LEU A 12 -29.45 -26.98 -27.65
CA LEU A 12 -28.37 -26.38 -28.44
C LEU A 12 -28.46 -24.85 -28.41
N PHE A 13 -29.65 -24.29 -28.55
CA PHE A 13 -29.85 -22.84 -28.52
C PHE A 13 -29.50 -22.25 -27.15
N THR A 14 -29.94 -22.89 -26.06
CA THR A 14 -29.58 -22.46 -24.70
C THR A 14 -28.09 -22.59 -24.42
N SER A 15 -27.42 -23.62 -24.95
CA SER A 15 -25.97 -23.79 -24.76
C SER A 15 -25.16 -22.72 -25.51
N VAL A 16 -25.58 -22.37 -26.72
CA VAL A 16 -24.95 -21.29 -27.50
C VAL A 16 -25.20 -19.94 -26.82
N LEU A 17 -26.42 -19.71 -26.32
CA LEU A 17 -26.75 -18.48 -25.61
C LEU A 17 -25.91 -18.31 -24.33
N LEU A 18 -25.76 -19.37 -23.52
CA LEU A 18 -24.93 -19.34 -22.32
C LEU A 18 -23.44 -19.12 -22.65
N PHE A 19 -22.95 -19.71 -23.74
CA PHE A 19 -21.58 -19.46 -24.22
C PHE A 19 -21.39 -18.00 -24.64
N VAL A 20 -22.33 -17.41 -25.38
CA VAL A 20 -22.27 -16.00 -25.77
C VAL A 20 -22.36 -15.07 -24.56
N MET A 21 -23.25 -15.37 -23.61
CA MET A 21 -23.37 -14.59 -22.36
C MET A 21 -22.10 -14.67 -21.51
N SER A 22 -21.33 -15.75 -21.59
CA SER A 22 -20.05 -15.86 -20.86
C SER A 22 -18.98 -14.87 -21.33
N PHE A 23 -19.05 -14.37 -22.57
CA PHE A 23 -18.18 -13.28 -23.08
C PHE A 23 -18.66 -11.88 -22.67
N LEU A 24 -19.91 -11.75 -22.21
CA LEU A 24 -20.49 -10.49 -21.74
C LEU A 24 -20.31 -10.29 -20.24
N ILE A 25 -19.87 -11.32 -19.51
CA ILE A 25 -19.43 -11.17 -18.13
C ILE A 25 -18.04 -10.52 -18.20
N PRO A 26 -17.88 -9.27 -17.73
CA PRO A 26 -16.55 -8.71 -17.58
C PRO A 26 -15.80 -9.61 -16.58
N LEU A 27 -14.85 -10.39 -17.09
CA LEU A 27 -13.78 -10.90 -16.25
C LEU A 27 -13.16 -9.64 -15.65
N ASN A 28 -13.30 -9.45 -14.33
CA ASN A 28 -12.56 -8.42 -13.62
C ASN A 28 -11.11 -8.61 -14.02
N GLN A 29 -10.60 -7.76 -14.91
CA GLN A 29 -9.19 -7.69 -15.14
C GLN A 29 -8.64 -7.25 -13.80
N ALA A 30 -7.87 -8.12 -13.15
CA ALA A 30 -6.94 -7.67 -12.15
C ALA A 30 -5.97 -6.74 -12.89
N SER A 31 -6.35 -5.47 -13.03
CA SER A 31 -5.45 -4.46 -13.54
C SER A 31 -4.33 -4.39 -12.53
N ALA A 32 -3.18 -4.91 -12.92
CA ALA A 32 -1.96 -4.67 -12.17
C ALA A 32 -1.75 -3.15 -12.13
N GLU A 33 -1.51 -2.62 -10.94
CA GLU A 33 -1.31 -1.19 -10.80
C GLU A 33 0.09 -0.84 -11.30
N VAL A 34 0.19 0.14 -12.20
CA VAL A 34 1.46 0.61 -12.75
C VAL A 34 2.04 1.65 -11.80
N ILE A 35 3.24 1.37 -11.26
CA ILE A 35 3.94 2.28 -10.36
C ILE A 35 5.04 3.04 -11.10
N ASN A 36 4.98 4.37 -11.02
CA ASN A 36 6.01 5.28 -11.52
C ASN A 36 6.85 5.82 -10.37
N ARG A 37 8.15 6.05 -10.61
CA ARG A 37 9.04 6.67 -9.62
C ARG A 37 9.41 8.10 -9.98
N GLU A 38 9.50 8.94 -8.96
CA GLU A 38 10.02 10.30 -9.02
C GLU A 38 11.18 10.45 -8.03
N ARG A 39 12.32 10.94 -8.52
CA ARG A 39 13.46 11.23 -7.65
C ARG A 39 13.33 12.61 -7.05
N TYR A 40 13.76 12.74 -5.80
CA TYR A 40 13.90 14.03 -5.13
C TYR A 40 15.21 14.06 -4.34
N GLN A 41 15.66 15.25 -3.97
CA GLN A 41 16.82 15.44 -3.10
C GLN A 41 16.38 15.67 -1.66
N MET A 42 17.16 15.14 -0.73
CA MET A 42 16.99 15.26 0.71
C MET A 42 18.34 15.14 1.40
N ASP A 43 18.41 15.63 2.64
CA ASP A 43 19.49 15.33 3.56
C ASP A 43 19.33 13.91 4.12
N TRP A 44 19.69 12.93 3.29
CA TRP A 44 19.54 11.50 3.60
C TRP A 44 20.29 11.11 4.87
N ALA A 45 19.63 10.38 5.76
CA ALA A 45 20.27 9.78 6.91
C ALA A 45 21.31 8.76 6.46
N TYR A 46 22.44 8.68 7.15
CA TYR A 46 23.50 7.71 6.88
C TYR A 46 23.29 6.46 7.75
N SER A 47 23.40 5.27 7.18
CA SER A 47 23.41 4.02 7.92
C SER A 47 24.85 3.51 8.05
N PRO A 48 25.42 3.46 9.27
CA PRO A 48 26.71 2.81 9.51
C PRO A 48 26.70 1.34 9.14
N GLN A 49 25.58 0.63 9.36
CA GLN A 49 25.41 -0.77 9.01
C GLN A 49 25.62 -1.03 7.51
N TYR A 50 25.10 -0.15 6.65
CA TYR A 50 25.23 -0.28 5.19
C TYR A 50 26.37 0.55 4.58
N GLY A 51 27.06 1.35 5.39
CA GLY A 51 28.13 2.23 4.95
C GLY A 51 27.70 3.33 3.96
N LYS A 52 26.40 3.65 3.88
CA LYS A 52 25.85 4.57 2.86
C LYS A 52 24.60 5.32 3.32
N ASP A 53 24.26 6.37 2.58
CA ASP A 53 22.99 7.08 2.74
C ASP A 53 21.79 6.16 2.47
N VAL A 54 20.78 6.24 3.33
CA VAL A 54 19.49 5.56 3.18
C VAL A 54 18.59 6.41 2.29
N ARG A 55 18.59 6.12 0.99
CA ARG A 55 17.85 6.87 -0.03
C ARG A 55 16.54 6.19 -0.39
N THR A 56 15.56 6.98 -0.82
CA THR A 56 14.30 6.49 -1.41
C THR A 56 13.87 7.38 -2.57
N GLU A 57 12.80 6.98 -3.23
CA GLU A 57 12.15 7.65 -4.35
C GLU A 57 10.66 7.77 -4.03
N LEU A 58 9.98 8.77 -4.60
CA LEU A 58 8.53 8.88 -4.47
C LEU A 58 7.88 7.95 -5.48
N LEU A 59 7.07 6.99 -5.03
CA LEU A 59 6.36 6.07 -5.90
C LEU A 59 4.90 6.49 -6.01
N LYS A 60 4.37 6.53 -7.22
CA LYS A 60 2.98 6.87 -7.49
C LYS A 60 2.35 5.90 -8.47
N ASN A 61 1.10 5.58 -8.20
CA ASN A 61 0.28 4.83 -9.13
C ASN A 61 -0.31 5.73 -10.23
N ALA A 62 -1.05 5.16 -11.19
CA ALA A 62 -1.60 5.93 -12.31
C ALA A 62 -2.61 7.01 -11.85
N SER A 63 -3.25 6.79 -10.71
CA SER A 63 -4.18 7.73 -10.07
C SER A 63 -3.50 8.78 -9.19
N GLY A 64 -2.16 8.76 -9.10
CA GLY A 64 -1.38 9.69 -8.28
C GLY A 64 -1.33 9.35 -6.79
N GLN A 65 -1.85 8.19 -6.37
CA GLN A 65 -1.74 7.70 -5.01
C GLN A 65 -0.30 7.26 -4.71
N ILE A 66 0.18 7.60 -3.52
CA ILE A 66 1.55 7.31 -3.11
C ILE A 66 1.66 5.86 -2.66
N ALA A 67 2.69 5.18 -3.17
CA ALA A 67 3.12 3.87 -2.70
C ALA A 67 4.44 4.00 -1.93
N TYR A 68 4.71 3.05 -1.03
CA TYR A 68 5.95 2.97 -0.27
C TYR A 68 6.69 1.68 -0.56
N CYS A 69 8.02 1.73 -0.54
CA CYS A 69 8.85 0.55 -0.74
C CYS A 69 8.87 -0.31 0.52
N LEU A 70 8.65 -1.62 0.38
CA LEU A 70 8.64 -2.56 1.51
C LEU A 70 10.02 -3.10 1.87
N VAL A 71 10.96 -3.16 0.91
CA VAL A 71 12.27 -3.79 1.11
C VAL A 71 13.38 -2.79 0.82
N TYR A 72 14.22 -2.50 1.82
CA TYR A 72 15.35 -1.62 1.62
C TYR A 72 16.42 -2.26 0.72
N GLY A 73 16.98 -1.48 -0.19
CA GLY A 73 18.09 -1.90 -1.06
C GLY A 73 17.68 -2.57 -2.37
N LEU A 74 16.40 -2.88 -2.57
CA LEU A 74 15.89 -3.30 -3.88
C LEU A 74 15.53 -2.09 -4.75
N LYS A 75 15.65 -2.27 -6.06
CA LYS A 75 15.33 -1.22 -7.03
C LYS A 75 13.81 -1.02 -7.08
N SER A 76 13.38 0.24 -6.97
CA SER A 76 11.96 0.58 -7.08
C SER A 76 11.41 0.29 -8.49
N PRO A 77 10.13 -0.12 -8.58
CA PRO A 77 9.44 -0.24 -9.86
C PRO A 77 9.34 1.12 -10.56
N ASN A 78 9.18 1.07 -11.88
CA ASN A 78 9.02 2.17 -12.80
C ASN A 78 8.38 1.71 -14.12
N GLY A 79 7.07 1.55 -14.10
CA GLY A 79 6.26 1.18 -15.26
C GLY A 79 5.96 -0.31 -15.35
N GLU A 80 6.41 -1.13 -14.39
CA GLU A 80 6.03 -2.54 -14.33
C GLU A 80 4.63 -2.72 -13.72
N ASP A 81 3.93 -3.72 -14.22
CA ASP A 81 2.68 -4.23 -13.67
C ASP A 81 2.94 -5.00 -12.38
N LEU A 82 2.40 -4.50 -11.25
CA LEU A 82 2.53 -5.15 -9.95
C LEU A 82 1.22 -5.84 -9.55
N PRO A 83 1.16 -7.18 -9.54
CA PRO A 83 -0.01 -7.90 -9.05
C PRO A 83 -0.11 -7.77 -7.53
N GLU A 84 -1.34 -7.78 -7.01
CA GLU A 84 -1.58 -7.79 -5.57
C GLU A 84 -1.06 -9.10 -4.95
N ALA A 85 -0.21 -8.97 -3.91
CA ALA A 85 0.37 -10.10 -3.19
C ALA A 85 -0.27 -10.33 -1.81
N GLY A 86 -1.28 -9.54 -1.45
CA GLY A 86 -1.94 -9.55 -0.15
C GLY A 86 -1.67 -8.29 0.68
N LYS A 87 -2.03 -8.35 1.96
CA LYS A 87 -1.89 -7.24 2.92
C LYS A 87 -0.58 -7.35 3.71
N THR A 88 -0.01 -6.20 4.07
CA THR A 88 1.06 -6.10 5.06
C THR A 88 0.53 -6.32 6.48
N ASP A 89 1.40 -6.41 7.48
CA ASP A 89 0.97 -6.48 8.88
C ASP A 89 0.33 -5.17 9.38
N ASP A 90 -0.37 -5.25 10.52
CA ASP A 90 -1.09 -4.11 11.09
C ASP A 90 -0.16 -3.01 11.63
N VAL A 91 1.07 -3.31 12.01
CA VAL A 91 2.04 -2.27 12.43
C VAL A 91 2.40 -1.40 11.23
N SER A 92 2.69 -2.02 10.09
CA SER A 92 2.95 -1.35 8.81
C SER A 92 1.75 -0.53 8.35
N TYR A 93 0.52 -1.07 8.49
CA TYR A 93 -0.71 -0.32 8.26
C TYR A 93 -0.79 0.93 9.14
N ARG A 94 -0.55 0.80 10.45
CA ARG A 94 -0.59 1.94 11.38
C ARG A 94 0.50 2.96 11.14
N VAL A 95 1.67 2.56 10.65
CA VAL A 95 2.71 3.48 10.18
C VAL A 95 2.16 4.36 9.06
N LEU A 96 1.51 3.75 8.05
CA LEU A 96 0.94 4.50 6.93
C LEU A 96 -0.21 5.43 7.38
N MET A 97 -1.02 5.01 8.35
CA MET A 97 -2.10 5.83 8.92
C MET A 97 -1.60 7.02 9.75
N ASN A 98 -0.42 6.90 10.36
CA ASN A 98 0.21 7.95 11.15
C ASN A 98 1.28 8.74 10.39
N GLY A 99 1.57 8.38 9.15
CA GLY A 99 2.55 9.03 8.29
C GLY A 99 1.92 9.82 7.14
N TYR A 100 2.76 10.21 6.19
CA TYR A 100 2.36 10.90 4.98
C TYR A 100 1.81 9.92 3.93
N PRO A 101 0.77 10.24 3.14
CA PRO A 101 0.06 11.51 3.09
C PRO A 101 -1.17 11.61 4.01
N GLN A 102 -1.43 10.62 4.88
CA GLN A 102 -2.56 10.66 5.82
C GLN A 102 -2.42 11.81 6.84
N LYS A 103 -1.17 12.14 7.19
CA LYS A 103 -0.77 13.32 7.96
C LYS A 103 -0.05 14.31 7.06
N THR A 104 -0.35 15.60 7.22
CA THR A 104 0.33 16.67 6.49
C THR A 104 1.76 16.88 7.04
N PRO A 105 2.67 17.47 6.24
CA PRO A 105 4.02 17.81 6.71
C PRO A 105 4.02 18.60 8.03
N GLU A 106 3.13 19.58 8.16
CA GLU A 106 3.02 20.43 9.34
C GLU A 106 2.59 19.63 10.57
N SER A 107 1.63 18.71 10.41
CA SER A 107 1.18 17.84 11.50
C SER A 107 2.25 16.84 11.94
N LEU A 108 3.17 16.48 11.05
CA LEU A 108 4.34 15.64 11.34
C LEU A 108 5.52 16.46 11.90
N GLY A 109 5.41 17.80 11.93
CA GLY A 109 6.45 18.70 12.43
C GLY A 109 7.63 18.87 11.48
N VAL A 110 7.41 18.71 10.17
CA VAL A 110 8.43 18.86 9.12
C VAL A 110 8.03 19.95 8.12
N SER A 111 9.00 20.43 7.36
CA SER A 111 8.86 21.68 6.58
C SER A 111 8.21 21.47 5.21
N ASN A 112 8.24 20.25 4.67
CA ASN A 112 7.77 19.97 3.33
C ASN A 112 7.41 18.49 3.13
N TRP A 113 6.76 18.20 2.01
CA TRP A 113 6.32 16.85 1.68
C TRP A 113 7.46 15.84 1.51
N LYS A 114 8.67 16.26 1.10
CA LYS A 114 9.81 15.34 0.91
C LYS A 114 10.30 14.80 2.25
N GLU A 115 10.38 15.68 3.25
CA GLU A 115 10.69 15.32 4.63
C GLU A 115 9.61 14.40 5.21
N ALA A 116 8.34 14.71 4.98
CA ALA A 116 7.21 13.91 5.47
C ALA A 116 7.18 12.51 4.85
N HIS A 117 7.34 12.42 3.52
CA HIS A 117 7.45 11.16 2.79
C HIS A 117 8.66 10.36 3.25
N TYR A 118 9.84 10.99 3.35
CA TYR A 118 11.06 10.30 3.76
C TYR A 118 10.95 9.77 5.19
N ALA A 119 10.41 10.57 6.12
CA ALA A 119 10.20 10.15 7.49
C ALA A 119 9.28 8.92 7.60
N THR A 120 8.22 8.90 6.77
CA THR A 120 7.27 7.77 6.68
C THR A 120 7.91 6.53 6.09
N GLN A 121 8.71 6.67 5.03
CA GLN A 121 9.43 5.54 4.43
C GLN A 121 10.42 4.89 5.41
N LEU A 122 11.16 5.70 6.18
CA LEU A 122 12.07 5.20 7.22
C LEU A 122 11.31 4.48 8.33
N ALA A 123 10.17 5.04 8.77
CA ALA A 123 9.32 4.41 9.78
C ALA A 123 8.78 3.06 9.31
N LEU A 124 8.37 2.96 8.04
CA LEU A 124 7.88 1.72 7.45
C LEU A 124 8.98 0.66 7.38
N TRP A 125 10.17 1.02 6.90
CA TRP A 125 11.30 0.09 6.90
C TRP A 125 11.71 -0.36 8.30
N ASN A 126 11.56 0.49 9.32
CA ASN A 126 11.76 0.09 10.71
C ASN A 126 10.71 -0.92 11.18
N ALA A 127 9.44 -0.67 10.93
CA ALA A 127 8.35 -1.58 11.29
C ALA A 127 8.52 -2.96 10.63
N LEU A 128 8.98 -2.98 9.37
CA LEU A 128 9.27 -4.19 8.59
C LEU A 128 10.62 -4.85 8.95
N GLY A 129 11.34 -4.35 9.95
CA GLY A 129 12.64 -4.87 10.40
C GLY A 129 13.75 -4.76 9.35
N GLN A 130 13.60 -3.90 8.34
CA GLN A 130 14.56 -3.73 7.25
C GLN A 130 15.72 -2.81 7.64
N ILE A 131 15.46 -1.83 8.49
CA ILE A 131 16.46 -0.89 9.02
C ILE A 131 16.17 -0.62 10.51
N SER A 132 17.20 -0.32 11.30
CA SER A 132 17.03 0.20 12.67
C SER A 132 17.14 1.72 12.64
N VAL A 133 16.05 2.44 12.95
CA VAL A 133 16.05 3.91 12.96
C VAL A 133 16.99 4.49 14.02
N ASP A 134 17.17 3.80 15.15
CA ASP A 134 18.05 4.26 16.23
C ASP A 134 19.54 4.17 15.87
N GLU A 135 19.89 3.40 14.83
CA GLU A 135 21.26 3.28 14.32
C GLU A 135 21.58 4.26 13.20
N LEU A 136 20.58 5.00 12.70
CA LEU A 136 20.78 5.98 11.64
C LEU A 136 21.39 7.28 12.15
N GLN A 137 22.32 7.83 11.37
CA GLN A 137 22.86 9.16 11.57
C GLN A 137 22.04 10.17 10.76
N PHE A 138 21.06 10.80 11.41
CA PHE A 138 20.21 11.79 10.78
C PHE A 138 20.96 13.11 10.54
N LYS A 139 20.78 13.67 9.35
CA LYS A 139 21.27 15.00 8.99
C LYS A 139 20.24 16.11 9.25
N ASN A 140 18.98 15.72 9.47
CA ASN A 140 17.86 16.62 9.74
C ASN A 140 17.07 16.10 10.96
N ALA A 141 17.10 16.87 12.05
CA ALA A 141 16.47 16.52 13.32
C ALA A 141 14.94 16.51 13.26
N ALA A 142 14.31 17.28 12.36
CA ALA A 142 12.86 17.26 12.18
C ALA A 142 12.42 15.93 11.56
N VAL A 143 13.17 15.43 10.56
CA VAL A 143 12.94 14.11 9.96
C VAL A 143 13.11 13.01 11.01
N GLU A 144 14.18 13.06 11.82
CA GLU A 144 14.39 12.08 12.90
C GLU A 144 13.20 12.03 13.86
N LYS A 145 12.78 13.20 14.34
CA LYS A 145 11.65 13.33 15.28
C LYS A 145 10.36 12.83 14.65
N ALA A 146 10.09 13.17 13.39
CA ALA A 146 8.90 12.72 12.67
C ALA A 146 8.90 11.19 12.50
N THR A 147 10.01 10.59 12.08
CA THR A 147 10.15 9.13 11.95
C THR A 147 9.88 8.43 13.28
N LYS A 148 10.52 8.88 14.37
CA LYS A 148 10.34 8.29 15.71
C LYS A 148 8.90 8.45 16.22
N ASN A 149 8.26 9.59 15.96
CA ASN A 149 6.86 9.82 16.34
C ASN A 149 5.89 8.91 15.57
N ILE A 150 6.11 8.69 14.27
CA ILE A 150 5.29 7.77 13.46
C ILE A 150 5.39 6.35 14.00
N ILE A 151 6.61 5.88 14.28
CA ILE A 151 6.85 4.54 14.86
C ILE A 151 6.17 4.43 16.23
N HIS A 152 6.32 5.45 17.08
CA HIS A 152 5.71 5.47 18.41
C HIS A 152 4.19 5.38 18.33
N ALA A 153 3.56 6.20 17.48
CA ALA A 153 2.10 6.18 17.27
C ALA A 153 1.63 4.83 16.72
N ALA A 154 2.38 4.24 15.77
CA ALA A 154 2.06 2.93 15.23
C ALA A 154 2.16 1.80 16.26
N ASN A 155 3.08 1.89 17.22
CA ASN A 155 3.22 0.89 18.29
C ASN A 155 2.18 1.06 19.40
N GLN A 156 1.56 2.23 19.54
CA GLN A 156 0.56 2.50 20.57
C GLN A 156 -0.88 2.31 20.09
N SER A 157 -1.17 2.58 18.81
CA SER A 157 -2.51 2.38 18.27
C SER A 157 -2.87 0.89 18.19
N GLN A 158 -4.17 0.60 18.33
CA GLN A 158 -4.77 -0.73 18.22
C GLN A 158 -5.56 -0.90 16.91
N ASP A 159 -5.43 0.03 15.96
CA ASP A 159 -6.11 -0.06 14.66
C ASP A 159 -5.62 -1.29 13.89
N THR A 160 -6.57 -2.02 13.31
CA THR A 160 -6.35 -3.24 12.53
C THR A 160 -6.95 -3.12 11.14
N GLN A 161 -6.49 -3.95 10.21
CA GLN A 161 -7.08 -4.05 8.86
C GLN A 161 -8.33 -4.94 8.80
N ASP A 162 -8.76 -5.48 9.93
CA ASP A 162 -9.96 -6.31 10.06
C ASP A 162 -11.24 -5.47 9.94
N VAL A 163 -12.17 -5.96 9.13
CA VAL A 163 -13.49 -5.35 8.96
C VAL A 163 -14.44 -5.99 9.96
N TRP A 164 -15.04 -5.18 10.83
CA TRP A 164 -16.07 -5.62 11.77
C TRP A 164 -17.41 -4.95 11.47
N MET A 165 -18.49 -5.68 11.72
CA MET A 165 -19.86 -5.20 11.57
C MET A 165 -20.67 -5.69 12.77
N ASN A 166 -21.36 -4.76 13.44
CA ASN A 166 -22.25 -5.08 14.56
C ASN A 166 -23.68 -4.68 14.22
N VAL A 167 -24.65 -5.58 14.45
CA VAL A 167 -26.08 -5.33 14.22
C VAL A 167 -26.77 -5.23 15.57
N ILE A 168 -27.28 -4.05 15.90
CA ILE A 168 -27.96 -3.76 17.18
C ILE A 168 -29.47 -3.64 16.90
N PRO A 169 -30.32 -4.54 17.44
CA PRO A 169 -31.77 -4.47 17.25
C PRO A 169 -32.37 -3.23 17.94
N THR A 170 -33.33 -2.56 17.28
CA THR A 170 -34.00 -1.35 17.80
C THR A 170 -35.30 -1.63 18.56
N ASP A 171 -35.75 -2.88 18.65
CA ASP A 171 -37.11 -3.24 19.06
C ASP A 171 -37.42 -3.11 20.57
N LYS A 172 -36.58 -2.43 21.36
CA LYS A 172 -36.81 -2.15 22.79
C LYS A 172 -36.34 -0.75 23.22
N GLN A 173 -36.92 0.30 22.64
CA GLN A 173 -36.96 1.63 23.25
C GLN A 173 -38.38 1.94 23.73
#